data_AF-A0A1X0DCA9-F1
#
_entry.id   AF-A0A1X0DCA9-F1
#
_cell.length_a   1.000
_cell.length_b   1.000
_cell.length_c   1.000
_cell.angle_alpha   90.00
_cell.angle_beta   90.00
_cell.angle_gamma   90.00
#
_symmetry.space_group_name_H-M   'P 1'
#
loop_
_entity.id
_entity.type
_entity.pdbx_description
1 polymer ?
#
loop_
_entity_poly.entity_id
_entity_poly.type
_entity_poly.pdbx_seq_one_letter_code
_entity_poly.pdbx_strand_id
1 'polypeptide(L)'
;MTGAGPNDPLGYAAEELMKAGVPVTVDRSEGPLSAEDQYAGIQDHRELVKRYVESVARNCPPDWEMLHGAISMAGADEIAQLVAVTPSGNKEIRTSAAALDPIRMHRSLTAGAQGPWLRLLFDCDRAGNLSVAFDYGDIEIPPDQLLSGGAYLQDLESFPRQNVPVWLLAHIGNEGQQMRSAATARRDAGFGVDEVFNADREIPALPVLWARIAILTAISRGVRAPVHLRCDPAFEFYVTDNGGCTLAKLPGGRAVLSGGGASSRLLSAAYKGFIPWPNLYRGAPAWVHDLYLDPRAGRGMLSFCYWWDGTSWWRSALPETSNLTTDPAPWSVTQEIDDAVPGVWTVESTASLVNVVLAAGQVDRAELNPDPDVALRLVGAADNHAVSEADLRALFVHDVPAEFDVAEAVAQLDAAAILRR
;
A
#
# COMPACT_ATOMS: atom_id res chain seq x y z
N MET A 1 -21.63 44.54 29.25
CA MET A 1 -22.97 44.32 28.63
C MET A 1 -22.73 43.85 27.22
N THR A 2 -23.53 42.87 26.76
CA THR A 2 -23.35 41.89 25.65
C THR A 2 -22.56 40.65 26.13
N GLY A 3 -23.10 39.45 26.31
CA GLY A 3 -24.35 38.82 25.88
C GLY A 3 -23.99 37.43 25.37
N ALA A 4 -23.98 36.42 26.24
CA ALA A 4 -23.68 35.03 25.90
C ALA A 4 -24.85 34.43 25.10
N GLY A 5 -24.52 33.73 24.00
CA GLY A 5 -25.48 32.96 23.22
C GLY A 5 -25.92 31.68 23.93
N PRO A 6 -27.11 31.15 23.61
CA PRO A 6 -27.77 30.09 24.37
C PRO A 6 -27.32 28.72 23.84
N ASN A 7 -26.50 28.00 24.63
CA ASN A 7 -26.43 26.54 24.72
C ASN A 7 -25.21 26.15 25.57
N ASP A 8 -25.18 26.65 26.81
CA ASP A 8 -24.32 26.08 27.86
C ASP A 8 -25.17 25.16 28.75
N PRO A 9 -25.11 23.83 28.54
CA PRO A 9 -25.89 22.87 29.34
C PRO A 9 -25.46 22.83 30.81
N LEU A 10 -24.28 23.35 31.18
CA LEU A 10 -23.81 23.43 32.56
C LEU A 10 -24.38 24.66 33.28
N GLY A 11 -24.55 25.78 32.57
CA GLY A 11 -25.16 27.00 33.11
C GLY A 11 -26.63 26.82 33.52
N TYR A 12 -27.40 26.07 32.73
CA TYR A 12 -28.83 25.81 33.02
C TYR A 12 -29.03 24.89 34.23
N ALA A 13 -28.12 23.93 34.46
CA ALA A 13 -28.18 23.03 35.62
C ALA A 13 -27.87 23.73 36.95
N ALA A 14 -27.01 24.76 36.93
CA ALA A 14 -26.64 25.53 38.13
C ALA A 14 -27.74 26.50 38.59
N GLU A 15 -28.55 27.02 37.65
CA GLU A 15 -29.63 27.98 37.94
C GLU A 15 -30.87 27.33 38.59
N GLU A 16 -31.17 26.08 38.22
CA GLU A 16 -32.28 25.31 38.80
C GLU A 16 -31.97 24.78 40.22
N LEU A 17 -30.71 24.50 40.54
CA LEU A 17 -30.29 24.06 41.88
C LEU A 17 -30.26 25.20 42.91
N MET A 18 -30.03 26.45 42.48
CA MET A 18 -30.13 27.63 43.37
C MET A 18 -31.58 27.96 43.78
N LYS A 19 -32.57 27.69 42.93
CA LYS A 19 -34.00 27.86 43.28
C LYS A 19 -34.49 26.86 44.34
N ALA A 20 -33.76 25.76 44.55
CA ALA A 20 -34.09 24.70 45.52
C ALA A 20 -33.48 24.92 46.92
N GLY A 21 -32.76 26.02 47.16
CA GLY A 21 -32.27 26.38 48.50
C GLY A 21 -31.14 25.50 49.05
N VAL A 22 -30.44 24.76 48.19
CA VAL A 22 -29.26 23.96 48.56
C VAL A 22 -27.99 24.79 48.34
N PRO A 23 -27.17 25.05 49.36
CA PRO A 23 -25.92 25.79 49.18
C PRO A 23 -24.89 24.88 48.48
N VAL A 24 -24.50 25.27 47.27
CA VAL A 24 -23.39 24.65 46.53
C VAL A 24 -22.24 25.65 46.48
N THR A 25 -21.21 25.42 47.29
CA THR A 25 -19.88 25.98 47.04
C THR A 25 -19.29 25.24 45.85
N VAL A 26 -19.20 25.90 44.70
CA VAL A 26 -18.38 25.41 43.60
C VAL A 26 -16.92 25.60 44.01
N ASP A 27 -16.37 24.56 44.62
CA ASP A 27 -14.93 24.41 44.73
C ASP A 27 -14.36 24.36 43.30
N ARG A 28 -13.50 25.34 42.98
CA ARG A 28 -12.78 25.41 41.70
C ARG A 28 -11.36 24.85 41.82
N SER A 29 -11.02 24.15 42.90
CA SER A 29 -9.80 23.37 42.98
C SER A 29 -10.07 21.89 42.72
N GLU A 30 -9.25 21.32 41.82
CA GLU A 30 -9.28 19.94 41.29
C GLU A 30 -10.26 19.68 40.14
N GLY A 31 -10.10 20.44 39.05
CA GLY A 31 -10.25 19.82 37.72
C GLY A 31 -9.07 18.87 37.45
N PRO A 32 -9.22 17.84 36.58
CA PRO A 32 -8.07 17.07 36.13
C PRO A 32 -7.03 18.06 35.58
N LEU A 33 -5.78 17.93 36.04
CA LEU A 33 -4.65 18.68 35.49
C LEU A 33 -4.73 18.60 33.97
N SER A 34 -4.53 19.74 33.28
CA SER A 34 -4.35 19.69 31.83
C SER A 34 -3.25 18.68 31.52
N ALA A 35 -3.37 17.89 30.45
CA ALA A 35 -2.34 16.93 30.08
C ALA A 35 -0.95 17.60 29.96
N GLU A 36 -0.93 18.91 29.62
CA GLU A 36 0.28 19.73 29.59
C GLU A 36 0.92 19.92 30.98
N ASP A 37 0.14 20.11 32.05
CA ASP A 37 0.67 20.27 33.41
C ASP A 37 1.10 18.94 34.04
N GLN A 38 0.49 17.82 33.64
CA GLN A 38 0.81 16.49 34.17
C GLN A 38 2.12 15.91 33.62
N TYR A 39 2.58 16.42 32.48
CA TYR A 39 3.79 16.00 31.78
C TYR A 39 4.81 17.13 31.56
N ALA A 40 4.54 18.32 32.11
CA ALA A 40 5.47 19.44 32.16
C ALA A 40 6.81 18.99 32.82
N GLY A 41 7.87 18.90 32.02
CA GLY A 41 9.21 18.50 32.47
C GLY A 41 9.72 17.15 31.98
N ILE A 42 8.97 16.40 31.16
CA ILE A 42 9.51 15.24 30.47
C ILE A 42 10.49 15.71 29.39
N GLN A 43 11.80 15.65 29.68
CA GLN A 43 12.86 15.96 28.73
C GLN A 43 13.12 14.83 27.73
N ASP A 44 12.76 13.58 28.08
CA ASP A 44 12.89 12.41 27.21
C ASP A 44 11.51 11.84 26.88
N HIS A 45 11.02 12.14 25.68
CA HIS A 45 9.74 11.67 25.16
C HIS A 45 9.63 10.13 25.14
N ARG A 46 10.75 9.39 25.10
CA ARG A 46 10.77 7.92 25.15
C ARG A 46 10.15 7.36 26.42
N GLU A 47 10.22 8.11 27.52
CA GLU A 47 9.64 7.72 28.81
C GLU A 47 8.11 7.66 28.75
N LEU A 48 7.46 8.43 27.86
CA LEU A 48 6.00 8.37 27.67
C LEU A 48 5.57 7.03 27.08
N VAL A 49 6.30 6.53 26.08
CA VAL A 49 6.02 5.22 25.47
C VAL A 49 6.28 4.11 26.48
N LYS A 50 7.38 4.19 27.23
CA LYS A 50 7.70 3.21 28.27
C LYS A 50 6.61 3.12 29.34
N ARG A 51 6.14 4.25 29.85
CA ARG A 51 5.04 4.30 30.83
C ARG A 51 3.75 3.69 30.31
N TYR A 52 3.42 3.93 29.04
CA TYR A 52 2.29 3.29 28.40
C TYR A 52 2.45 1.77 28.38
N VAL A 53 3.59 1.28 27.87
CA VAL A 53 3.88 -0.15 27.74
C VAL A 53 3.86 -0.85 29.11
N GLU A 54 4.50 -0.27 30.13
CA GLU A 54 4.46 -0.79 31.50
C GLU A 54 3.04 -0.83 32.06
N SER A 55 2.21 0.17 31.73
CA SER A 55 0.83 0.21 32.17
C SER A 55 0.01 -0.94 31.56
N VAL A 56 0.12 -1.18 30.25
CA VAL A 56 -0.64 -2.24 29.57
C VAL A 56 -0.07 -3.64 29.80
N ALA A 57 1.24 -3.77 30.05
CA ALA A 57 1.88 -5.05 30.39
C ALA A 57 1.32 -5.65 31.70
N ARG A 58 0.85 -4.82 32.63
CA ARG A 58 0.17 -5.29 33.86
C ARG A 58 -1.13 -6.05 33.58
N ASN A 59 -1.72 -5.89 32.39
CA ASN A 59 -2.92 -6.61 31.97
C ASN A 59 -2.59 -7.93 31.26
N CYS A 60 -1.31 -8.24 31.03
CA CYS A 60 -0.90 -9.48 30.37
C CYS A 60 -1.11 -10.71 31.27
N PRO A 61 -1.48 -11.87 30.71
CA PRO A 61 -1.54 -13.13 31.43
C PRO A 61 -0.18 -13.49 32.05
N PRO A 62 -0.07 -14.13 33.23
CA PRO A 62 1.22 -14.41 33.88
C PRO A 62 2.25 -15.19 33.03
N ASP A 63 1.78 -15.95 32.05
CA ASP A 63 2.56 -16.80 31.16
C ASP A 63 2.90 -16.15 29.81
N TRP A 64 2.68 -14.84 29.64
CA TRP A 64 3.00 -14.09 28.43
C TRP A 64 4.50 -14.02 28.10
N GLU A 65 4.89 -14.21 26.84
CA GLU A 65 6.29 -14.20 26.41
C GLU A 65 6.67 -12.88 25.75
N MET A 66 5.78 -12.39 24.88
CA MET A 66 5.94 -11.16 24.10
C MET A 66 4.61 -10.39 24.08
N LEU A 67 4.67 -9.07 24.15
CA LEU A 67 3.54 -8.16 23.97
C LEU A 67 3.80 -7.32 22.73
N HIS A 68 2.92 -7.47 21.74
CA HIS A 68 2.89 -6.66 20.53
C HIS A 68 1.83 -5.58 20.67
N GLY A 69 2.14 -4.37 20.22
CA GLY A 69 1.17 -3.29 20.17
C GLY A 69 1.25 -2.49 18.88
N ALA A 70 0.07 -2.17 18.33
CA ALA A 70 -0.11 -1.26 17.22
C ALA A 70 -1.12 -0.18 17.61
N ILE A 71 -0.71 1.08 17.55
CA ILE A 71 -1.55 2.23 17.93
C ILE A 71 -1.59 3.19 16.76
N SER A 72 -2.77 3.35 16.16
CA SER A 72 -3.01 4.33 15.10
C SER A 72 -3.71 5.55 15.66
N MET A 73 -3.27 6.75 15.25
CA MET A 73 -3.85 8.02 15.69
C MET A 73 -3.93 9.01 14.53
N ALA A 74 -5.07 9.69 14.41
CA ALA A 74 -5.29 10.76 13.45
C ALA A 74 -6.41 11.68 13.95
N GLY A 75 -6.16 12.98 14.04
CA GLY A 75 -7.13 13.92 14.59
C GLY A 75 -7.47 13.55 16.03
N ALA A 76 -8.77 13.39 16.32
CA ALA A 76 -9.26 12.93 17.62
C ALA A 76 -9.48 11.41 17.72
N ASP A 77 -9.31 10.66 16.62
CA ASP A 77 -9.59 9.24 16.57
C ASP A 77 -8.33 8.42 16.85
N GLU A 78 -8.52 7.28 17.53
CA GLU A 78 -7.46 6.34 17.87
C GLU A 78 -7.95 4.89 17.81
N ILE A 79 -7.07 3.99 17.37
CA ILE A 79 -7.22 2.54 17.47
C ILE A 79 -5.98 2.01 18.18
N ALA A 80 -6.16 1.15 19.17
CA ALA A 80 -5.08 0.46 19.84
C ALA A 80 -5.36 -1.04 19.85
N GLN A 81 -4.48 -1.81 19.20
CA GLN A 81 -4.51 -3.26 19.17
C GLN A 81 -3.31 -3.79 19.93
N LEU A 82 -3.56 -4.59 20.96
CA LEU A 82 -2.52 -5.16 21.81
C LEU A 82 -2.70 -6.67 21.88
N VAL A 83 -1.62 -7.41 21.65
CA VAL A 83 -1.64 -8.88 21.63
C VAL A 83 -0.47 -9.42 22.43
N ALA A 84 -0.77 -10.20 23.47
CA ALA A 84 0.22 -10.99 24.19
C ALA A 84 0.33 -12.39 23.58
N VAL A 85 1.54 -12.81 23.25
CA VAL A 85 1.87 -14.19 22.86
C VAL A 85 2.00 -15.02 24.14
N THR A 86 1.32 -16.15 24.21
CA THR A 86 1.44 -17.11 25.32
C THR A 86 1.63 -18.53 24.75
N PRO A 87 2.13 -19.48 25.56
CA PRO A 87 2.20 -20.90 25.15
C PRO A 87 0.85 -21.49 24.72
N SER A 88 -0.26 -20.91 25.20
CA SER A 88 -1.62 -21.32 24.85
C SER A 88 -2.20 -20.61 23.62
N GLY A 89 -1.42 -19.75 22.98
CA GLY A 89 -1.81 -18.92 21.84
C GLY A 89 -1.94 -17.43 22.19
N ASN A 90 -2.26 -16.63 21.17
CA ASN A 90 -2.32 -15.19 21.28
C ASN A 90 -3.55 -14.73 22.09
N LYS A 91 -3.37 -13.72 22.94
CA LYS A 91 -4.41 -13.11 23.78
C LYS A 91 -4.47 -11.62 23.56
N GLU A 92 -5.65 -11.10 23.25
CA GLU A 92 -5.90 -9.67 23.14
C GLU A 92 -5.84 -8.98 24.51
N ILE A 93 -5.13 -7.86 24.59
CA ILE A 93 -4.96 -7.08 25.82
C ILE A 93 -5.79 -5.81 25.74
N ARG A 94 -6.56 -5.55 26.80
CA ARG A 94 -7.39 -4.34 26.86
C ARG A 94 -6.55 -3.13 27.27
N THR A 95 -6.79 -2.02 26.58
CA THR A 95 -6.32 -0.67 26.96
C THR A 95 -7.52 0.26 27.11
N SER A 96 -7.42 1.23 28.02
CA SER A 96 -8.42 2.29 28.17
C SER A 96 -7.98 3.54 27.41
N ALA A 97 -8.92 4.42 27.07
CA ALA A 97 -8.62 5.71 26.46
C ALA A 97 -7.69 6.58 27.34
N ALA A 98 -7.85 6.53 28.67
CA ALA A 98 -6.99 7.25 29.60
C ALA A 98 -5.56 6.68 29.66
N ALA A 99 -5.40 5.38 29.41
CA ALA A 99 -4.06 4.78 29.33
C ALA A 99 -3.28 5.33 28.13
N LEU A 100 -3.95 5.80 27.06
CA LEU A 100 -3.31 6.33 25.86
C LEU A 100 -2.82 7.78 25.99
N ASP A 101 -3.12 8.49 27.08
CA ASP A 101 -2.69 9.88 27.28
C ASP A 101 -1.17 10.11 27.09
N PRO A 102 -0.26 9.25 27.60
CA PRO A 102 1.17 9.38 27.32
C PRO A 102 1.50 9.28 25.83
N ILE A 103 0.79 8.43 25.08
CA ILE A 103 1.00 8.24 23.65
C ILE A 103 0.49 9.44 22.85
N ARG A 104 -0.66 10.03 23.22
CA ARG A 104 -1.14 11.28 22.61
C ARG A 104 -0.13 12.41 22.84
N MET A 105 0.38 12.55 24.07
CA MET A 105 1.40 13.54 24.39
C MET A 105 2.69 13.30 23.59
N HIS A 106 3.14 12.05 23.52
CA HIS A 106 4.31 11.67 22.71
C HIS A 106 4.13 12.08 21.25
N ARG A 107 2.97 11.76 20.65
CA ARG A 107 2.63 12.10 19.26
C ARG A 107 2.74 13.60 19.01
N SER A 108 2.19 14.42 19.91
CA SER A 108 2.22 15.88 19.81
C SER A 108 3.65 16.44 19.95
N LEU A 109 4.43 15.93 20.90
CA LEU A 109 5.80 16.40 21.16
C LEU A 109 6.82 16.00 20.09
N THR A 110 6.57 14.89 19.39
CA THR A 110 7.49 14.34 18.36
C THR A 110 7.10 14.73 16.94
N ALA A 111 6.04 15.52 16.75
CA ALA A 111 5.61 15.99 15.44
C ALA A 111 6.70 16.87 14.80
N GLY A 112 7.23 16.39 13.67
CA GLY A 112 8.26 17.08 12.89
C GLY A 112 7.71 17.68 11.59
N ALA A 113 8.61 18.00 10.66
CA ALA A 113 8.23 18.53 9.34
C ALA A 113 7.41 17.54 8.47
N GLN A 114 7.50 16.25 8.76
CA GLN A 114 6.69 15.19 8.11
C GLN A 114 5.33 14.98 8.80
N GLY A 115 5.02 15.78 9.83
CA GLY A 115 3.88 15.59 10.71
C GLY A 115 4.14 14.57 11.82
N PRO A 116 3.13 14.31 12.66
CA PRO A 116 3.15 13.18 13.60
C PRO A 116 3.15 11.85 12.85
N TRP A 117 3.64 10.80 13.51
CA TRP A 117 3.48 9.43 13.02
C TRP A 117 1.98 9.07 12.95
N LEU A 118 1.63 8.19 12.01
CA LEU A 118 0.27 7.67 11.83
C LEU A 118 0.03 6.44 12.69
N ARG A 119 1.07 5.63 12.87
CA ARG A 119 1.03 4.43 13.69
C ARG A 119 2.32 4.26 14.50
N LEU A 120 2.17 3.89 15.78
CA LEU A 120 3.25 3.47 16.67
C LEU A 120 3.17 1.95 16.84
N LEU A 121 4.28 1.28 16.59
CA LEU A 121 4.45 -0.16 16.76
C LEU A 121 5.42 -0.41 17.90
N PHE A 122 5.13 -1.37 18.77
CA PHE A 122 6.11 -1.80 19.77
C PHE A 122 6.05 -3.30 20.04
N ASP A 123 7.21 -3.83 20.40
CA ASP A 123 7.38 -5.17 20.93
C ASP A 123 8.04 -5.07 22.30
N CYS A 124 7.48 -5.74 23.29
CA CYS A 124 8.02 -5.79 24.64
C CYS A 124 8.08 -7.25 25.09
N ASP A 125 9.21 -7.70 25.62
CA ASP A 125 9.31 -9.03 26.26
C ASP A 125 9.11 -8.96 27.77
N ARG A 126 8.99 -10.12 28.42
CA ARG A 126 8.80 -10.18 29.89
C ARG A 126 9.98 -9.60 30.69
N ALA A 127 11.18 -9.52 30.11
CA ALA A 127 12.34 -8.89 30.74
C ALA A 127 12.28 -7.34 30.68
N GLY A 128 11.31 -6.79 29.95
CA GLY A 128 11.14 -5.35 29.73
C GLY A 128 11.99 -4.81 28.57
N ASN A 129 12.53 -5.69 27.72
CA ASN A 129 13.20 -5.25 26.50
C ASN A 129 12.15 -4.72 25.53
N LEU A 130 12.24 -3.42 25.24
CA LEU A 130 11.27 -2.70 24.43
C LEU A 130 11.90 -2.26 23.10
N SER A 131 11.27 -2.65 22.00
CA SER A 131 11.52 -2.12 20.65
C SER A 131 10.33 -1.26 20.24
N VAL A 132 10.59 -0.10 19.64
CA VAL A 132 9.54 0.84 19.17
C VAL A 132 9.88 1.27 17.75
N ALA A 133 8.86 1.27 16.89
CA ALA A 133 8.91 1.81 15.54
C ALA A 133 7.76 2.77 15.30
N PHE A 134 7.99 3.73 14.40
CA PHE A 134 6.99 4.72 13.99
C PHE A 134 6.78 4.61 12.50
N ASP A 135 5.52 4.60 12.10
CA ASP A 135 5.08 4.51 10.72
C ASP A 135 4.40 5.82 10.33
N TYR A 136 4.95 6.47 9.31
CA TYR A 136 4.48 7.75 8.77
C TYR A 136 3.57 7.57 7.54
N GLY A 137 3.26 6.31 7.19
CA GLY A 137 2.44 5.93 6.05
C GLY A 137 3.23 5.57 4.81
N ASP A 138 4.49 5.16 4.94
CA ASP A 138 5.30 4.71 3.79
C ASP A 138 4.65 3.50 3.10
N ILE A 139 4.01 2.64 3.89
CA ILE A 139 3.17 1.52 3.43
C ILE A 139 1.74 1.77 3.89
N GLU A 140 0.77 1.27 3.14
CA GLU A 140 -0.64 1.34 3.52
C GLU A 140 -0.89 0.66 4.88
N ILE A 141 -1.61 1.37 5.76
CA ILE A 141 -1.97 0.84 7.08
C ILE A 141 -3.01 -0.28 6.93
N PRO A 142 -2.84 -1.42 7.62
CA PRO A 142 -3.80 -2.53 7.60
C PRO A 142 -5.23 -2.08 7.92
N PRO A 143 -6.27 -2.66 7.26
CA PRO A 143 -7.65 -2.18 7.39
C PRO A 143 -8.21 -2.14 8.82
N ASP A 144 -7.74 -3.03 9.69
CA ASP A 144 -8.13 -3.13 11.09
C ASP A 144 -7.44 -2.09 11.99
N GLN A 145 -6.42 -1.42 11.48
CA GLN A 145 -5.66 -0.34 12.12
C GLN A 145 -5.87 1.01 11.42
N LEU A 146 -6.64 1.03 10.33
CA LEU A 146 -6.87 2.19 9.50
C LEU A 146 -8.05 3.02 10.05
N LEU A 147 -7.78 4.27 10.40
CA LEU A 147 -8.81 5.21 10.86
C LEU A 147 -9.68 5.73 9.70
N SER A 148 -10.76 6.46 10.01
CA SER A 148 -11.62 7.03 8.97
C SER A 148 -10.87 8.09 8.13
N GLY A 149 -11.28 8.27 6.87
CA GLY A 149 -10.73 9.33 6.02
C GLY A 149 -10.91 10.73 6.62
N GLY A 150 -12.03 10.97 7.33
CA GLY A 150 -12.29 12.23 8.03
C GLY A 150 -11.29 12.51 9.17
N ALA A 151 -10.88 11.49 9.91
CA ALA A 151 -9.87 11.62 10.95
C ALA A 151 -8.50 12.04 10.38
N TYR A 152 -8.08 11.40 9.28
CA TYR A 152 -6.83 11.76 8.62
C TYR A 152 -6.88 13.15 7.95
N LEU A 153 -8.04 13.57 7.44
CA LEU A 153 -8.20 14.93 6.92
C LEU A 153 -8.00 15.98 8.02
N GLN A 154 -8.66 15.82 9.17
CA GLN A 154 -8.48 16.71 10.32
C GLN A 154 -7.04 16.72 10.82
N ASP A 155 -6.37 15.56 10.79
CA ASP A 155 -4.97 15.44 11.17
C ASP A 155 -4.06 16.21 10.21
N LEU A 156 -4.29 16.13 8.89
CA LEU A 156 -3.55 16.88 7.87
C LEU A 156 -3.79 18.38 7.96
N GLU A 157 -4.98 18.82 8.33
CA GLU A 157 -5.30 20.23 8.56
C GLU A 157 -4.55 20.79 9.78
N SER A 158 -4.44 19.98 10.84
CA SER A 158 -3.74 20.34 12.08
C SER A 158 -2.22 20.25 11.95
N PHE A 159 -1.74 19.26 11.19
CA PHE A 159 -0.33 18.99 10.93
C PHE A 159 -0.06 18.87 9.42
N PRO A 160 0.01 20.01 8.70
CA PRO A 160 0.31 19.99 7.28
C PRO A 160 1.68 19.37 7.02
N ARG A 161 1.74 18.40 6.10
CA ARG A 161 2.98 17.74 5.66
C ARG A 161 3.15 17.86 4.14
N GLN A 162 4.39 18.01 3.71
CA GLN A 162 4.73 18.20 2.28
C GLN A 162 4.43 16.95 1.45
N ASN A 163 4.80 15.79 2.00
CA ASN A 163 4.63 14.50 1.36
C ASN A 163 3.50 13.75 2.07
N VAL A 164 2.41 13.51 1.33
CA VAL A 164 1.29 12.68 1.77
C VAL A 164 1.26 11.49 0.81
N PRO A 165 1.33 10.24 1.32
CA PRO A 165 1.26 9.04 0.49
C PRO A 165 -0.01 8.98 -0.35
N VAL A 166 0.08 8.46 -1.57
CA VAL A 166 -1.08 8.39 -2.49
C VAL A 166 -2.22 7.54 -1.91
N TRP A 167 -1.91 6.45 -1.22
CA TRP A 167 -2.93 5.61 -0.57
C TRP A 167 -3.75 6.41 0.45
N LEU A 168 -3.11 7.34 1.18
CA LEU A 168 -3.77 8.14 2.20
C LEU A 168 -4.60 9.25 1.56
N LEU A 169 -4.09 9.90 0.51
CA LEU A 169 -4.86 10.85 -0.29
C LEU A 169 -6.12 10.18 -0.87
N ALA A 170 -5.98 8.96 -1.38
CA ALA A 170 -7.08 8.19 -1.92
C ALA A 170 -8.08 7.74 -0.83
N HIS A 171 -7.60 7.30 0.33
CA HIS A 171 -8.46 6.96 1.47
C HIS A 171 -9.30 8.15 1.97
N ILE A 172 -8.77 9.37 1.85
CA ILE A 172 -9.48 10.60 2.22
C ILE A 172 -10.46 11.03 1.14
N GLY A 173 -10.06 10.99 -0.14
CA GLY A 173 -10.73 11.72 -1.22
C GLY A 173 -11.22 10.89 -2.41
N ASN A 174 -11.13 9.56 -2.38
CA ASN A 174 -11.66 8.71 -3.44
C ASN A 174 -13.20 8.68 -3.38
N GLU A 175 -13.83 9.14 -4.45
CA GLU A 175 -15.29 9.12 -4.65
C GLU A 175 -15.68 8.19 -5.82
N GLY A 176 -14.75 7.34 -6.26
CA GLY A 176 -14.94 6.46 -7.41
C GLY A 176 -14.62 7.14 -8.75
N GLN A 177 -13.81 8.19 -8.77
CA GLN A 177 -13.50 8.97 -9.99
C GLN A 177 -12.75 8.14 -11.05
N GLN A 178 -12.15 7.02 -10.65
CA GLN A 178 -11.40 6.12 -11.53
C GLN A 178 -12.17 4.87 -11.94
N MET A 179 -13.39 4.68 -11.44
CA MET A 179 -14.24 3.57 -11.85
C MET A 179 -14.74 3.80 -13.27
N ARG A 180 -14.70 2.76 -14.09
CA ARG A 180 -15.22 2.73 -15.46
C ARG A 180 -16.10 1.51 -15.65
N SER A 181 -17.36 1.63 -15.22
CA SER A 181 -18.35 0.57 -15.41
C SER A 181 -18.50 0.18 -16.90
N ALA A 182 -18.94 -1.04 -17.18
CA ALA A 182 -19.20 -1.47 -18.56
C ALA A 182 -20.22 -0.58 -19.30
N ALA A 183 -21.17 0.02 -18.58
CA ALA A 183 -22.12 0.98 -19.16
C ALA A 183 -21.44 2.30 -19.55
N THR A 184 -20.56 2.83 -18.69
CA THR A 184 -19.74 4.01 -18.98
C THR A 184 -18.80 3.73 -20.16
N ALA A 185 -18.07 2.62 -20.15
CA ALA A 185 -17.16 2.24 -21.23
C ALA A 185 -17.85 2.15 -22.58
N ARG A 186 -19.09 1.62 -22.65
CA ARG A 186 -19.88 1.58 -23.89
C ARG A 186 -20.31 2.95 -24.38
N ARG A 187 -20.67 3.87 -23.48
CA ARG A 187 -21.07 5.24 -23.84
C ARG A 187 -19.90 6.06 -24.36
N ASP A 188 -18.73 5.89 -23.74
CA ASP A 188 -17.53 6.69 -24.02
C ASP A 188 -16.64 6.05 -25.10
N ALA A 189 -17.04 4.90 -25.63
CA ALA A 189 -16.29 4.17 -26.64
C ALA A 189 -16.06 5.04 -27.89
N GLY A 190 -14.80 5.30 -28.21
CA GLY A 190 -14.43 6.11 -29.35
C GLY A 190 -14.51 7.63 -29.12
N PHE A 191 -14.74 8.08 -27.88
CA PHE A 191 -14.55 9.48 -27.53
C PHE A 191 -13.06 9.78 -27.34
N GLY A 192 -12.52 10.78 -28.04
CA GLY A 192 -11.11 11.16 -27.94
C GLY A 192 -10.14 10.16 -28.58
N VAL A 193 -10.52 9.51 -29.69
CA VAL A 193 -9.63 8.56 -30.41
C VAL A 193 -8.38 9.26 -30.94
N ASP A 194 -8.46 10.54 -31.28
CA ASP A 194 -7.29 11.33 -31.69
C ASP A 194 -6.37 11.70 -30.50
N GLU A 195 -6.78 11.37 -29.27
CA GLU A 195 -6.09 11.67 -28.02
C GLU A 195 -5.53 10.40 -27.36
N VAL A 196 -5.18 9.39 -28.17
CA VAL A 196 -4.47 8.18 -27.76
C VAL A 196 -3.02 8.19 -28.22
N PHE A 197 -2.15 7.52 -27.48
CA PHE A 197 -0.73 7.40 -27.76
C PHE A 197 -0.37 5.94 -28.00
N ASN A 198 0.39 5.67 -29.08
CA ASN A 198 0.97 4.34 -29.32
C ASN A 198 2.12 4.11 -28.34
N ALA A 199 1.96 3.08 -27.50
CA ALA A 199 2.85 2.76 -26.39
C ALA A 199 3.76 1.55 -26.67
N ASP A 200 3.96 1.17 -27.93
CA ASP A 200 4.80 0.00 -28.29
C ASP A 200 6.27 0.17 -27.90
N ARG A 201 6.70 1.41 -27.61
CA ARG A 201 8.05 1.72 -27.11
C ARG A 201 8.14 1.83 -25.58
N GLU A 202 7.02 1.71 -24.88
CA GLU A 202 6.95 1.85 -23.42
C GLU A 202 6.84 0.50 -22.74
N ILE A 203 6.25 -0.50 -23.40
CA ILE A 203 5.97 -1.84 -22.86
C ILE A 203 6.25 -2.89 -23.95
N PRO A 204 6.82 -4.07 -23.62
CA PRO A 204 6.95 -5.18 -24.57
C PRO A 204 5.62 -5.60 -25.18
N ALA A 205 5.65 -6.14 -26.40
CA ALA A 205 4.45 -6.72 -27.03
C ALA A 205 3.80 -7.77 -26.12
N LEU A 206 2.47 -7.88 -26.16
CA LEU A 206 1.69 -8.70 -25.23
C LEU A 206 2.22 -10.14 -25.03
N PRO A 207 2.57 -10.92 -26.08
CA PRO A 207 3.06 -12.29 -25.88
C PRO A 207 4.37 -12.37 -25.09
N VAL A 208 5.23 -11.36 -25.23
CA VAL A 208 6.52 -11.25 -24.52
C VAL A 208 6.29 -10.78 -23.09
N LEU A 209 5.46 -9.74 -22.91
CA LEU A 209 5.12 -9.23 -21.58
C LEU A 209 4.53 -10.34 -20.69
N TRP A 210 3.54 -11.06 -21.21
CA TRP A 210 2.89 -12.19 -20.55
C TRP A 210 3.91 -13.27 -20.17
N ALA A 211 4.75 -13.70 -21.13
CA ALA A 211 5.72 -14.76 -20.87
C ALA A 211 6.74 -14.38 -19.77
N ARG A 212 7.18 -13.12 -19.73
CA ARG A 212 8.15 -12.66 -18.74
C ARG A 212 7.56 -12.56 -17.33
N ILE A 213 6.33 -12.10 -17.19
CA ILE A 213 5.63 -12.09 -15.90
C ILE A 213 5.33 -13.52 -15.43
N ALA A 214 4.95 -14.43 -16.34
CA ALA A 214 4.76 -15.84 -16.04
C ALA A 214 6.05 -16.51 -15.51
N ILE A 215 7.22 -16.19 -16.07
CA ILE A 215 8.52 -16.67 -15.56
C ILE A 215 8.76 -16.19 -14.14
N LEU A 216 8.60 -14.88 -13.86
CA LEU A 216 8.81 -14.35 -12.52
C LEU A 216 7.83 -14.97 -11.51
N THR A 217 6.60 -15.25 -11.94
CA THR A 217 5.61 -15.97 -11.14
C THR A 217 6.05 -17.39 -10.85
N ALA A 218 6.45 -18.15 -11.88
CA ALA A 218 6.91 -19.53 -11.72
C ALA A 218 8.08 -19.65 -10.74
N ILE A 219 9.07 -18.76 -10.86
CA ILE A 219 10.22 -18.72 -9.96
C ILE A 219 9.80 -18.32 -8.54
N SER A 220 8.98 -17.28 -8.39
CA SER A 220 8.51 -16.82 -7.07
C SER A 220 7.71 -17.90 -6.34
N ARG A 221 6.85 -18.61 -7.06
CA ARG A 221 6.04 -19.71 -6.52
C ARG A 221 6.90 -20.93 -6.19
N GLY A 222 7.89 -21.23 -7.04
CA GLY A 222 8.86 -22.31 -6.82
C GLY A 222 9.62 -22.14 -5.51
N VAL A 223 10.10 -20.93 -5.20
CA VAL A 223 10.83 -20.66 -3.94
C VAL A 223 9.95 -20.14 -2.79
N ARG A 224 8.63 -20.09 -2.97
CA ARG A 224 7.66 -19.53 -2.00
C ARG A 224 8.05 -18.11 -1.53
N ALA A 225 8.56 -17.30 -2.46
CA ALA A 225 8.94 -15.92 -2.18
C ALA A 225 7.75 -15.11 -1.64
N PRO A 226 7.98 -14.13 -0.75
CA PRO A 226 6.93 -13.26 -0.22
C PRO A 226 6.39 -12.24 -1.25
N VAL A 227 6.80 -12.33 -2.52
CA VAL A 227 6.32 -11.49 -3.61
C VAL A 227 4.96 -12.01 -4.07
N HIS A 228 3.97 -11.12 -4.12
CA HIS A 228 2.61 -11.45 -4.55
C HIS A 228 2.51 -11.43 -6.08
N LEU A 229 3.23 -12.36 -6.71
CA LEU A 229 3.05 -12.72 -8.12
C LEU A 229 2.06 -13.87 -8.22
N ARG A 230 1.04 -13.71 -9.05
CA ARG A 230 0.05 -14.74 -9.33
C ARG A 230 -0.27 -14.76 -10.82
N CYS A 231 -0.28 -15.96 -11.39
CA CYS A 231 -0.72 -16.20 -12.75
C CYS A 231 -1.99 -17.05 -12.71
N ASP A 232 -2.94 -16.69 -13.57
CA ASP A 232 -4.04 -17.53 -14.02
C ASP A 232 -4.13 -17.43 -15.55
N PRO A 233 -4.91 -18.31 -16.22
CA PRO A 233 -4.95 -18.33 -17.69
C PRO A 233 -5.35 -17.01 -18.37
N ALA A 234 -6.08 -16.14 -17.65
CA ALA A 234 -6.60 -14.86 -18.12
C ALA A 234 -5.98 -13.64 -17.42
N PHE A 235 -5.43 -13.75 -16.22
CA PHE A 235 -4.84 -12.65 -15.48
C PHE A 235 -3.47 -12.96 -14.90
N GLU A 236 -2.62 -11.95 -14.89
CA GLU A 236 -1.40 -11.91 -14.10
C GLU A 236 -1.44 -10.71 -13.16
N PHE A 237 -1.01 -10.94 -11.93
CA PHE A 237 -0.99 -9.95 -10.86
C PHE A 237 0.43 -9.81 -10.34
N TYR A 238 0.85 -8.56 -10.17
CA TYR A 238 2.07 -8.20 -9.46
C TYR A 238 1.72 -7.17 -8.40
N VAL A 239 1.98 -7.51 -7.13
CA VAL A 239 1.72 -6.60 -6.00
C VAL A 239 2.94 -6.54 -5.09
N THR A 240 3.33 -5.32 -4.76
CA THR A 240 4.38 -4.98 -3.80
C THR A 240 3.89 -3.87 -2.87
N ASP A 241 4.69 -3.57 -1.85
CA ASP A 241 4.43 -2.44 -0.95
C ASP A 241 4.46 -1.09 -1.70
N ASN A 242 5.27 -0.99 -2.76
CA ASN A 242 5.47 0.24 -3.53
C ASN A 242 4.53 0.40 -4.73
N GLY A 243 3.68 -0.59 -5.03
CA GLY A 243 2.83 -0.53 -6.20
C GLY A 243 2.40 -1.89 -6.71
N GLY A 244 1.75 -1.90 -7.86
CA GLY A 244 1.40 -3.14 -8.53
C GLY A 244 0.57 -2.93 -9.78
N CYS A 245 0.37 -4.02 -10.50
CA CYS A 245 -0.39 -4.06 -11.72
C CYS A 245 -1.14 -5.37 -11.91
N THR A 246 -2.19 -5.28 -12.72
CA THR A 246 -2.95 -6.39 -13.27
C THR A 246 -2.82 -6.38 -14.79
N LEU A 247 -2.37 -7.49 -15.37
CA LEU A 247 -2.42 -7.76 -16.81
C LEU A 247 -3.54 -8.74 -17.10
N ALA A 248 -4.57 -8.30 -17.81
CA ALA A 248 -5.71 -9.13 -18.19
C ALA A 248 -5.67 -9.45 -19.70
N LYS A 249 -5.69 -10.74 -20.07
CA LYS A 249 -5.95 -11.20 -21.44
C LYS A 249 -7.46 -11.31 -21.67
N LEU A 250 -7.90 -10.79 -22.81
CA LEU A 250 -9.29 -10.78 -23.24
C LEU A 250 -9.48 -11.61 -24.51
N PRO A 251 -10.70 -12.10 -24.78
CA PRO A 251 -11.02 -12.77 -26.04
C PRO A 251 -10.66 -11.92 -27.26
N GLY A 252 -10.23 -12.58 -28.35
CA GLY A 252 -9.82 -11.91 -29.59
C GLY A 252 -8.41 -11.35 -29.57
N GLY A 253 -7.54 -11.84 -28.67
CA GLY A 253 -6.13 -11.44 -28.61
C GLY A 253 -5.92 -10.04 -28.05
N ARG A 254 -6.89 -9.51 -27.30
CA ARG A 254 -6.84 -8.18 -26.66
C ARG A 254 -6.30 -8.30 -25.24
N ALA A 255 -5.83 -7.20 -24.67
CA ALA A 255 -5.43 -7.17 -23.26
C ALA A 255 -5.58 -5.78 -22.64
N VAL A 256 -5.58 -5.75 -21.31
CA VAL A 256 -5.48 -4.52 -20.50
C VAL A 256 -4.34 -4.70 -19.51
N LEU A 257 -3.43 -3.73 -19.44
CA LEU A 257 -2.45 -3.62 -18.36
C LEU A 257 -2.78 -2.35 -17.58
N SER A 258 -3.07 -2.47 -16.30
CA SER A 258 -3.43 -1.31 -15.47
C SER A 258 -2.88 -1.48 -14.06
N GLY A 259 -2.66 -0.38 -13.35
CA GLY A 259 -2.04 -0.41 -12.03
C GLY A 259 -1.68 0.97 -11.53
N GLY A 260 -0.78 1.00 -10.53
CA GLY A 260 -0.22 2.24 -10.03
C GLY A 260 0.82 2.05 -8.94
N GLY A 261 1.68 3.05 -8.80
CA GLY A 261 2.73 3.13 -7.77
C GLY A 261 2.29 3.95 -6.54
N ALA A 262 2.83 3.61 -5.38
CA ALA A 262 2.62 4.33 -4.12
C ALA A 262 3.12 5.79 -4.18
N SER A 263 4.11 6.05 -5.04
CA SER A 263 4.76 7.35 -5.25
C SER A 263 4.24 8.09 -6.49
N SER A 264 3.06 7.75 -7.01
CA SER A 264 2.50 8.36 -8.21
C SER A 264 2.44 9.89 -8.10
N ARG A 265 3.29 10.57 -8.89
CA ARG A 265 3.29 12.04 -8.99
C ARG A 265 2.00 12.54 -9.61
N LEU A 266 1.48 11.79 -10.60
CA LEU A 266 0.21 12.05 -11.25
C LEU A 266 -0.94 12.13 -10.25
N LEU A 267 -1.12 11.08 -9.44
CA LEU A 267 -2.22 11.01 -8.48
C LEU A 267 -2.02 11.95 -7.31
N SER A 268 -0.80 12.07 -6.79
CA SER A 268 -0.50 13.05 -5.74
C SER A 268 -0.90 14.47 -6.17
N ALA A 269 -0.58 14.87 -7.40
CA ALA A 269 -0.94 16.18 -7.93
C ALA A 269 -2.44 16.36 -8.14
N ALA A 270 -3.13 15.33 -8.64
CA ALA A 270 -4.57 15.37 -8.87
C ALA A 270 -5.36 15.46 -7.55
N TYR A 271 -5.00 14.65 -6.55
CA TYR A 271 -5.61 14.72 -5.22
C TYR A 271 -5.36 16.05 -4.51
N LYS A 272 -4.18 16.63 -4.69
CA LYS A 272 -3.83 17.96 -4.15
C LYS A 272 -4.43 19.11 -4.96
N GLY A 273 -5.12 18.84 -6.07
CA GLY A 273 -5.76 19.84 -6.92
C GLY A 273 -4.79 20.68 -7.77
N PHE A 274 -3.53 20.25 -7.93
CA PHE A 274 -2.55 20.93 -8.79
C PHE A 274 -2.78 20.70 -10.28
N ILE A 275 -3.48 19.62 -10.61
CA ILE A 275 -3.95 19.30 -11.97
C ILE A 275 -5.41 18.83 -11.91
N PRO A 276 -6.16 18.92 -13.01
CA PRO A 276 -7.43 18.22 -13.15
C PRO A 276 -7.26 16.71 -13.00
N TRP A 277 -8.36 16.01 -12.70
CA TRP A 277 -8.33 14.55 -12.60
C TRP A 277 -7.93 13.92 -13.95
N PRO A 278 -6.90 13.04 -13.99
CA PRO A 278 -6.42 12.46 -15.24
C PRO A 278 -7.44 11.47 -15.79
N ASN A 279 -7.79 11.62 -17.07
CA ASN A 279 -8.63 10.65 -17.77
C ASN A 279 -7.76 9.54 -18.39
N LEU A 280 -7.49 8.51 -17.60
CA LEU A 280 -6.72 7.32 -18.00
C LEU A 280 -7.40 6.50 -19.12
N TYR A 281 -8.70 6.72 -19.37
CA TYR A 281 -9.50 5.94 -20.31
C TYR A 281 -9.96 6.72 -21.54
N ARG A 282 -9.44 7.93 -21.74
CA ARG A 282 -9.70 8.75 -22.92
C ARG A 282 -9.28 7.99 -24.18
N GLY A 283 -10.17 7.86 -25.14
CA GLY A 283 -9.97 7.04 -26.34
C GLY A 283 -10.02 5.52 -26.12
N ALA A 284 -10.17 5.04 -24.88
CA ALA A 284 -10.14 3.61 -24.60
C ALA A 284 -11.38 2.89 -25.15
N PRO A 285 -11.23 1.70 -25.76
CA PRO A 285 -12.34 0.92 -26.27
C PRO A 285 -13.38 0.53 -25.21
N ALA A 286 -14.56 0.12 -25.67
CA ALA A 286 -15.69 -0.29 -24.81
C ALA A 286 -15.38 -1.49 -23.90
N TRP A 287 -14.37 -2.29 -24.24
CA TRP A 287 -13.98 -3.50 -23.50
C TRP A 287 -12.95 -3.23 -22.40
N VAL A 288 -12.44 -1.99 -22.30
CA VAL A 288 -11.61 -1.55 -21.17
C VAL A 288 -12.56 -1.07 -20.07
N HIS A 289 -12.80 -1.87 -19.04
CA HIS A 289 -13.73 -1.53 -17.96
C HIS A 289 -13.42 -2.34 -16.69
N ASP A 290 -14.04 -1.98 -15.57
CA ASP A 290 -13.73 -2.46 -14.22
C ASP A 290 -13.47 -3.97 -14.07
N LEU A 291 -14.15 -4.83 -14.83
CA LEU A 291 -13.91 -6.29 -14.81
C LEU A 291 -12.45 -6.70 -15.11
N TYR A 292 -11.73 -5.91 -15.90
CA TYR A 292 -10.37 -6.21 -16.35
C TYR A 292 -9.32 -5.22 -15.81
N LEU A 293 -9.76 -4.25 -15.01
CA LEU A 293 -8.88 -3.25 -14.43
C LEU A 293 -8.31 -3.76 -13.11
N ASP A 294 -7.15 -3.21 -12.77
CA ASP A 294 -6.55 -3.43 -11.46
C ASP A 294 -7.51 -2.92 -10.35
N PRO A 295 -7.68 -3.66 -9.24
CA PRO A 295 -8.54 -3.26 -8.14
C PRO A 295 -8.25 -1.86 -7.58
N ARG A 296 -7.04 -1.32 -7.80
CA ARG A 296 -6.67 0.06 -7.50
C ARG A 296 -7.60 1.10 -8.12
N ALA A 297 -8.29 0.80 -9.23
CA ALA A 297 -9.31 1.67 -9.81
C ALA A 297 -10.45 1.98 -8.82
N GLY A 298 -10.95 0.96 -8.09
CA GLY A 298 -11.98 1.15 -7.07
C GLY A 298 -11.46 1.86 -5.81
N ARG A 299 -10.15 1.87 -5.63
CA ARG A 299 -9.47 2.48 -4.48
C ARG A 299 -8.94 3.89 -4.76
N GLY A 300 -9.11 4.42 -5.97
CA GLY A 300 -8.57 5.74 -6.34
C GLY A 300 -7.04 5.76 -6.52
N MET A 301 -6.42 4.60 -6.72
CA MET A 301 -4.97 4.43 -6.77
C MET A 301 -4.44 4.01 -8.14
N LEU A 302 -5.28 4.03 -9.18
CA LEU A 302 -4.87 3.69 -10.54
C LEU A 302 -4.12 4.87 -11.16
N SER A 303 -2.86 4.72 -11.54
CA SER A 303 -2.07 5.80 -12.16
C SER A 303 -1.75 5.57 -13.63
N PHE A 304 -2.00 4.36 -14.15
CA PHE A 304 -1.91 4.08 -15.58
C PHE A 304 -2.92 3.04 -16.05
N CYS A 305 -3.23 3.09 -17.34
CA CYS A 305 -4.02 2.09 -18.06
C CYS A 305 -3.55 2.01 -19.51
N TYR A 306 -3.09 0.84 -19.93
CA TYR A 306 -2.74 0.50 -21.29
C TYR A 306 -3.69 -0.57 -21.81
N TRP A 307 -3.98 -0.52 -23.12
CA TRP A 307 -4.81 -1.51 -23.77
C TRP A 307 -4.16 -1.99 -25.07
N TRP A 308 -4.20 -3.30 -25.27
CA TRP A 308 -3.69 -3.98 -26.45
C TRP A 308 -4.85 -4.35 -27.38
N ASP A 309 -4.82 -3.87 -28.61
CA ASP A 309 -5.91 -4.08 -29.58
C ASP A 309 -5.79 -5.40 -30.38
N GLY A 310 -4.70 -6.14 -30.19
CA GLY A 310 -4.32 -7.30 -31.00
C GLY A 310 -2.97 -7.13 -31.68
N THR A 311 -2.53 -5.89 -31.88
CA THR A 311 -1.31 -5.55 -32.64
C THR A 311 -0.39 -4.56 -31.91
N SER A 312 -0.96 -3.58 -31.21
CA SER A 312 -0.21 -2.51 -30.55
C SER A 312 -0.77 -2.18 -29.17
N TRP A 313 0.12 -1.68 -28.31
CA TRP A 313 -0.24 -1.05 -27.05
C TRP A 313 -0.65 0.40 -27.26
N TRP A 314 -1.68 0.80 -26.54
CA TRP A 314 -2.21 2.16 -26.54
C TRP A 314 -2.48 2.63 -25.12
N ARG A 315 -2.41 3.94 -24.91
CA ARG A 315 -2.87 4.61 -23.68
C ARG A 315 -3.42 6.00 -23.99
N SER A 316 -4.03 6.65 -23.01
CA SER A 316 -4.43 8.06 -23.10
C SER A 316 -3.21 8.99 -23.26
N ALA A 317 -3.38 10.09 -24.00
CA ALA A 317 -2.35 11.13 -24.19
C ALA A 317 -2.20 12.09 -22.98
N LEU A 318 -3.14 12.07 -22.03
CA LEU A 318 -3.11 12.84 -20.76
C LEU A 318 -2.70 14.32 -20.89
N PRO A 319 -3.37 15.15 -21.72
CA PRO A 319 -3.05 16.58 -21.86
C PRO A 319 -3.15 17.37 -20.54
N GLU A 320 -3.91 16.85 -19.57
CA GLU A 320 -4.13 17.46 -18.24
C GLU A 320 -2.84 17.53 -17.39
N THR A 321 -1.78 16.83 -17.77
CA THR A 321 -0.51 16.74 -17.00
C THR A 321 0.52 17.78 -17.40
N SER A 322 0.14 18.79 -18.18
CA SER A 322 1.05 19.82 -18.70
C SER A 322 1.84 20.51 -17.58
N ASN A 323 1.21 20.79 -16.43
CA ASN A 323 1.88 21.36 -15.26
C ASN A 323 2.98 20.45 -14.66
N LEU A 324 2.81 19.12 -14.74
CA LEU A 324 3.81 18.16 -14.24
C LEU A 324 5.06 18.10 -15.14
N THR A 325 4.89 18.39 -16.43
CA THR A 325 6.00 18.36 -17.40
C THR A 325 6.92 19.58 -17.28
N THR A 326 6.42 20.69 -16.73
CA THR A 326 7.17 21.94 -16.54
C THR A 326 7.92 22.03 -15.21
N ASP A 327 7.86 20.98 -14.39
CA ASP A 327 8.60 20.85 -13.13
C ASP A 327 10.13 20.79 -13.39
N PRO A 328 11.00 21.35 -12.52
CA PRO A 328 12.45 21.20 -12.61
C PRO A 328 12.93 19.75 -12.79
N ALA A 329 12.17 18.75 -12.32
CA ALA A 329 12.32 17.36 -12.73
C ALA A 329 11.09 16.93 -13.59
N PRO A 330 11.19 16.99 -14.94
CA PRO A 330 10.07 16.72 -15.82
C PRO A 330 9.45 15.35 -15.55
N TRP A 331 8.14 15.32 -15.38
CA TRP A 331 7.39 14.07 -15.26
C TRP A 331 7.16 13.43 -16.64
N SER A 332 7.23 12.11 -16.70
CA SER A 332 6.76 11.32 -17.84
C SER A 332 5.83 10.20 -17.37
N VAL A 333 4.84 9.86 -18.19
CA VAL A 333 3.88 8.78 -17.89
C VAL A 333 4.54 7.42 -17.65
N THR A 334 5.70 7.17 -18.24
CA THR A 334 6.47 5.94 -17.99
C THR A 334 6.94 5.83 -16.54
N GLN A 335 7.11 6.95 -15.81
CA GLN A 335 7.42 6.92 -14.39
C GLN A 335 6.30 6.28 -13.56
N GLU A 336 5.06 6.26 -14.06
CA GLU A 336 3.94 5.63 -13.36
C GLU A 336 3.97 4.09 -13.44
N ILE A 337 4.76 3.51 -14.35
CA ILE A 337 4.93 2.05 -14.48
C ILE A 337 6.23 1.53 -13.87
N ASP A 338 7.23 2.39 -13.59
CA ASP A 338 8.57 1.98 -13.13
C ASP A 338 8.54 1.11 -11.86
N ASP A 339 7.79 1.52 -10.83
CA ASP A 339 7.66 0.78 -9.56
C ASP A 339 6.47 -0.21 -9.56
N ALA A 340 5.55 -0.06 -10.51
CA ALA A 340 4.27 -0.76 -10.51
C ALA A 340 4.23 -1.99 -11.42
N VAL A 341 5.14 -2.07 -12.40
CA VAL A 341 5.32 -3.21 -13.29
C VAL A 341 6.68 -3.84 -12.98
N PRO A 342 6.81 -5.17 -12.85
CA PRO A 342 8.11 -5.78 -12.61
C PRO A 342 9.05 -5.48 -13.79
N GLY A 343 10.36 -5.50 -13.57
CA GLY A 343 11.42 -5.23 -14.55
C GLY A 343 11.46 -6.16 -15.78
N VAL A 344 10.41 -6.15 -16.60
CA VAL A 344 10.18 -7.10 -17.72
C VAL A 344 10.41 -6.49 -19.10
N TRP A 345 10.97 -5.29 -19.16
CA TRP A 345 11.24 -4.57 -20.41
C TRP A 345 12.23 -5.27 -21.33
N THR A 346 13.28 -5.88 -20.77
CA THR A 346 14.29 -6.61 -21.56
C THR A 346 14.52 -8.02 -21.02
N VAL A 347 15.19 -8.85 -21.81
CA VAL A 347 15.60 -10.19 -21.40
C VAL A 347 16.54 -10.09 -20.19
N GLU A 348 17.45 -9.12 -20.22
CA GLU A 348 18.46 -8.87 -19.19
C GLU A 348 17.83 -8.39 -17.88
N SER A 349 16.87 -7.46 -17.95
CA SER A 349 16.17 -6.97 -16.75
C SER A 349 15.37 -8.08 -16.09
N THR A 350 14.69 -8.91 -16.90
CA THR A 350 13.90 -10.05 -16.41
C THR A 350 14.79 -11.13 -15.80
N ALA A 351 15.89 -11.50 -16.48
CA ALA A 351 16.85 -12.48 -15.99
C ALA A 351 17.52 -12.02 -14.68
N SER A 352 17.81 -10.72 -14.55
CA SER A 352 18.30 -10.14 -13.31
C SER A 352 17.30 -10.32 -12.17
N LEU A 353 16.00 -10.11 -12.44
CA LEU A 353 14.95 -10.33 -11.44
C LEU A 353 14.76 -11.81 -11.07
N VAL A 354 14.92 -12.75 -12.00
CA VAL A 354 14.92 -14.19 -11.66
C VAL A 354 15.93 -14.48 -10.55
N ASN A 355 17.15 -13.97 -10.67
CA ASN A 355 18.19 -14.16 -9.66
C ASN A 355 17.85 -13.49 -8.32
N VAL A 356 17.22 -12.31 -8.34
CA VAL A 356 16.76 -11.61 -7.13
C VAL A 356 15.68 -12.44 -6.40
N VAL A 357 14.73 -12.99 -7.14
CA VAL A 357 13.65 -13.81 -6.57
C VAL A 357 14.19 -15.10 -5.97
N LEU A 358 15.10 -15.81 -6.66
CA LEU A 358 15.74 -17.02 -6.14
C LEU A 358 16.46 -16.75 -4.81
N ALA A 359 17.20 -15.65 -4.73
CA ALA A 359 17.89 -15.25 -3.50
C ALA A 359 16.91 -14.88 -2.36
N ALA A 360 15.78 -14.23 -2.69
CA ALA A 360 14.75 -13.90 -1.70
C ALA A 360 14.05 -15.14 -1.12
N GLY A 361 13.97 -16.21 -1.91
CA GLY A 361 13.46 -17.52 -1.48
C GLY A 361 14.45 -18.39 -0.73
N GLN A 362 15.57 -17.82 -0.26
CA GLN A 362 16.59 -18.48 0.56
C GLN A 362 17.32 -19.65 -0.13
N VAL A 363 17.30 -19.73 -1.46
CA VAL A 363 18.16 -20.66 -2.20
C VAL A 363 19.61 -20.23 -2.04
N ASP A 364 20.50 -21.17 -1.68
CA ASP A 364 21.92 -20.86 -1.50
C ASP A 364 22.54 -20.50 -2.87
N ARG A 365 23.32 -19.41 -2.89
CA ARG A 365 24.07 -18.99 -4.08
C ARG A 365 25.02 -20.06 -4.57
N ALA A 366 25.51 -20.95 -3.70
CA ALA A 366 26.37 -22.07 -4.09
C ALA A 366 25.63 -23.14 -4.93
N GLU A 367 24.29 -23.20 -4.83
CA GLU A 367 23.45 -24.14 -5.57
C GLU A 367 23.03 -23.58 -6.94
N LEU A 368 23.00 -22.24 -7.06
CA LEU A 368 22.66 -21.56 -8.31
C LEU A 368 23.75 -21.73 -9.36
N ASN A 369 23.34 -21.95 -10.60
CA ASN A 369 24.24 -22.05 -11.73
C ASN A 369 25.01 -20.73 -11.92
N PRO A 370 26.36 -20.73 -11.86
CA PRO A 370 27.15 -19.51 -11.94
C PRO A 370 27.23 -18.94 -13.36
N ASP A 371 26.79 -19.68 -14.39
CA ASP A 371 26.70 -19.17 -15.75
C ASP A 371 25.63 -18.07 -15.84
N PRO A 372 26.00 -16.80 -16.03
CA PRO A 372 25.06 -15.69 -16.07
C PRO A 372 24.06 -15.80 -17.24
N ASP A 373 24.38 -16.59 -18.27
CA ASP A 373 23.55 -16.74 -19.45
C ASP A 373 22.39 -17.73 -19.24
N VAL A 374 22.37 -18.50 -18.15
CA VAL A 374 21.28 -19.47 -17.89
C VAL A 374 19.94 -18.77 -17.76
N ALA A 375 19.86 -17.74 -16.92
CA ALA A 375 18.64 -16.96 -16.74
C ALA A 375 18.25 -16.23 -18.04
N LEU A 376 19.22 -15.75 -18.82
CA LEU A 376 18.97 -15.15 -20.14
C LEU A 376 18.36 -16.16 -21.11
N ARG A 377 18.89 -17.39 -21.16
CA ARG A 377 18.35 -18.47 -22.01
C ARG A 377 16.95 -18.88 -21.59
N LEU A 378 16.67 -18.97 -20.30
CA LEU A 378 15.34 -19.26 -19.77
C LEU A 378 14.33 -18.19 -20.21
N VAL A 379 14.65 -16.91 -20.03
CA VAL A 379 13.78 -15.80 -20.46
C VAL A 379 13.65 -15.77 -21.98
N GLY A 380 14.72 -16.01 -22.72
CA GLY A 380 14.68 -16.12 -24.18
C GLY A 380 13.80 -17.27 -24.67
N ALA A 381 13.79 -18.42 -23.98
CA ALA A 381 12.87 -19.52 -24.26
C ALA A 381 11.42 -19.12 -23.97
N ALA A 382 11.19 -18.34 -22.90
CA ALA A 382 9.88 -17.81 -22.53
C ALA A 382 9.33 -16.83 -23.58
N ASP A 383 10.15 -15.91 -24.08
CA ASP A 383 9.76 -14.98 -25.15
C ASP A 383 9.28 -15.72 -26.41
N ASN A 384 9.77 -16.95 -26.64
CA ASN A 384 9.39 -17.83 -27.75
C ASN A 384 8.30 -18.86 -27.39
N HIS A 385 7.74 -18.80 -26.19
CA HIS A 385 6.72 -19.74 -25.66
C HIS A 385 7.19 -21.20 -25.73
N ALA A 386 8.48 -21.42 -25.45
CA ALA A 386 9.18 -22.68 -25.65
C ALA A 386 9.91 -23.17 -24.39
N VAL A 387 9.51 -22.71 -23.20
CA VAL A 387 10.16 -23.07 -21.93
C VAL A 387 9.97 -24.55 -21.64
N SER A 388 11.00 -25.22 -21.14
CA SER A 388 10.93 -26.60 -20.70
C SER A 388 11.29 -26.74 -19.22
N GLU A 389 10.93 -27.88 -18.62
CA GLU A 389 11.38 -28.22 -17.26
C GLU A 389 12.92 -28.27 -17.16
N ALA A 390 13.59 -28.64 -18.25
CA ALA A 390 15.05 -28.65 -18.32
C ALA A 390 15.64 -27.22 -18.18
N ASP A 391 14.96 -26.20 -18.71
CA ASP A 391 15.40 -24.81 -18.57
C ASP A 391 15.31 -24.33 -17.12
N LEU A 392 14.28 -24.75 -16.38
CA LEU A 392 14.16 -24.47 -14.94
C LEU A 392 15.25 -25.19 -14.14
N ARG A 393 15.49 -26.47 -14.43
CA ARG A 393 16.54 -27.26 -13.75
C ARG A 393 17.94 -26.72 -14.01
N ALA A 394 18.16 -26.15 -15.19
CA ALA A 394 19.44 -25.55 -15.56
C ALA A 394 19.85 -24.36 -14.69
N LEU A 395 18.91 -23.75 -13.94
CA LEU A 395 19.18 -22.70 -12.95
C LEU A 395 20.08 -23.16 -11.79
N PHE A 396 20.30 -24.47 -11.63
CA PHE A 396 21.07 -25.05 -10.54
C PHE A 396 22.31 -25.80 -11.05
N VAL A 397 23.39 -25.80 -10.27
CA VAL A 397 24.66 -26.46 -10.63
C VAL A 397 24.56 -27.99 -10.57
N HIS A 398 23.78 -28.49 -9.62
CA HIS A 398 23.62 -29.90 -9.31
C HIS A 398 22.14 -30.29 -9.39
N ASP A 399 21.65 -31.07 -8.44
CA ASP A 399 20.22 -31.31 -8.28
C ASP A 399 19.49 -30.05 -7.82
N VAL A 400 18.19 -30.02 -8.08
CA VAL A 400 17.33 -28.90 -7.65
C VAL A 400 17.24 -28.91 -6.12
N PRO A 401 17.48 -27.76 -5.46
CA PRO A 401 17.40 -27.66 -4.00
C PRO A 401 15.98 -27.90 -3.48
N ALA A 402 15.87 -28.34 -2.23
CA ALA A 402 14.58 -28.70 -1.61
C ALA A 402 13.64 -27.49 -1.45
N GLU A 403 14.22 -26.30 -1.43
CA GLU A 403 13.59 -25.00 -1.34
C GLU A 403 12.88 -24.60 -2.64
N PHE A 404 13.25 -25.23 -3.78
CA PHE A 404 12.65 -24.94 -5.08
C PHE A 404 11.68 -26.03 -5.54
N ASP A 405 10.39 -25.71 -5.53
CA ASP A 405 9.33 -26.57 -6.03
C ASP A 405 9.20 -26.48 -7.56
N VAL A 406 9.90 -27.38 -8.27
CA VAL A 406 9.84 -27.48 -9.74
C VAL A 406 8.43 -27.74 -10.24
N ALA A 407 7.65 -28.55 -9.52
CA ALA A 407 6.32 -28.95 -9.96
C ALA A 407 5.36 -27.75 -9.94
N GLU A 408 5.41 -26.94 -8.88
CA GLU A 408 4.68 -25.67 -8.81
C GLU A 408 5.14 -24.72 -9.93
N ALA A 409 6.46 -24.55 -10.13
CA ALA A 409 6.98 -23.68 -11.19
C ALA A 409 6.49 -24.11 -12.60
N VAL A 410 6.56 -25.41 -12.92
CA VAL A 410 6.05 -25.97 -14.19
C VAL A 410 4.54 -25.77 -14.33
N ALA A 411 3.77 -25.94 -13.25
CA ALA A 411 2.32 -25.72 -13.28
C ALA A 411 1.96 -24.26 -13.60
N GLN A 412 2.72 -23.29 -13.07
CA GLN A 412 2.54 -21.87 -13.43
C GLN A 412 2.82 -21.61 -14.92
N LEU A 413 3.87 -22.22 -15.48
CA LEU A 413 4.21 -22.07 -16.90
C LEU A 413 3.19 -22.71 -17.86
N ASP A 414 2.62 -23.87 -17.49
CA ASP A 414 1.53 -24.50 -18.26
C ASP A 414 0.24 -23.68 -18.17
N ALA A 415 -0.10 -23.15 -16.99
CA ALA A 415 -1.25 -22.25 -16.82
C ALA A 415 -1.12 -20.97 -17.66
N ALA A 416 0.10 -20.44 -17.79
CA ALA A 416 0.41 -19.31 -18.66
C ALA A 416 0.46 -19.67 -20.16
N ALA A 417 0.41 -20.95 -20.50
CA ALA A 417 0.52 -21.50 -21.86
C ALA A 417 1.85 -21.17 -22.57
N ILE A 418 2.96 -21.12 -21.83
CA ILE A 418 4.32 -20.89 -22.38
C ILE A 418 5.25 -22.10 -22.23
N LEU A 419 4.76 -23.19 -21.66
CA LEU A 419 5.48 -24.46 -21.52
C LEU A 419 5.46 -25.23 -22.85
N ARG A 420 6.64 -25.65 -23.30
CA ARG A 420 6.84 -26.57 -24.42
C ARG A 420 6.48 -27.99 -23.99
N ARG A 421 5.49 -28.56 -24.66
CA ARG A 421 5.07 -29.96 -24.48
C ARG A 421 5.91 -30.94 -25.28
#